data_AF-A0A7W6UFT0-F1
#
_entry.id   AF-A0A7W6UFT0-F1
#
_cell.length_a   1.000
_cell.length_b   1.000
_cell.length_c   1.000
_cell.angle_alpha   90.00
_cell.angle_beta   90.00
_cell.angle_gamma   90.00
#
_symmetry.space_group_name_H-M   'P 1'
#
loop_
_entity.id
_entity.type
_entity.pdbx_description
1 polymer ?
#
loop_
_entity_poly.entity_id
_entity_poly.type
_entity_poly.pdbx_seq_one_letter_code
_entity_poly.pdbx_strand_id
1 'polypeptide(L)' 'MLIERCIGPVDLGDKPLMQSQLERLWITDRERLLSCARRHLALIDFYADRDAGLEVNSTGKAK' A
#
# COMPACT_ATOMS: atom_id res chain seq x y z
N MET A 1 -9.84 -3.29 -1.81
CA MET A 1 -9.16 -4.60 -1.57
C MET A 1 -7.65 -4.40 -1.43
N LEU A 2 -6.92 -5.35 -0.80
CA LEU A 2 -5.47 -5.23 -0.57
C LEU A 2 -4.62 -5.32 -1.86
N ILE A 3 -5.15 -5.96 -2.89
CA ILE A 3 -4.49 -6.18 -4.20
C ILE A 3 -4.86 -5.13 -5.26
N GLU A 4 -5.70 -4.15 -4.90
CA GLU A 4 -6.07 -3.10 -5.84
C GLU A 4 -4.87 -2.19 -6.16
N ARG A 5 -4.81 -1.72 -7.41
CA ARG A 5 -3.81 -0.75 -7.82
C ARG A 5 -3.93 0.53 -7.00
N CYS A 6 -2.79 1.18 -6.72
CA CYS A 6 -2.79 2.52 -6.17
C CYS A 6 -3.44 3.50 -7.15
N ILE A 7 -4.20 4.46 -6.60
CA ILE A 7 -4.61 5.63 -7.38
C ILE A 7 -3.35 6.47 -7.59
N GLY A 8 -3.07 6.82 -8.85
CA GLY A 8 -1.94 7.66 -9.20
C GLY A 8 -2.11 9.12 -8.78
N PRO A 9 -1.09 9.95 -9.07
CA PRO A 9 -1.16 11.39 -8.87
C PRO A 9 -2.38 12.01 -9.58
N VAL A 10 -2.90 13.10 -9.03
CA VAL A 10 -3.90 13.92 -9.72
C VAL A 10 -3.33 14.50 -11.01
N ASP A 11 -4.14 14.54 -12.07
CA ASP A 11 -3.80 15.23 -13.30
C ASP A 11 -3.88 16.74 -13.07
N LEU A 12 -2.78 17.44 -13.33
CA LEU A 12 -2.66 18.89 -13.13
C LEU A 12 -3.11 19.68 -14.36
N GLY A 13 -3.17 19.05 -15.54
CA GLY A 13 -3.31 19.73 -16.83
C GLY A 13 -2.19 20.75 -17.09
N ASP A 14 -2.44 21.68 -18.02
CA ASP A 14 -1.41 22.62 -18.51
C ASP A 14 -1.56 24.06 -17.97
N LYS A 15 -2.52 24.30 -17.08
CA LYS A 15 -2.81 25.66 -16.59
C LYS A 15 -2.00 25.98 -15.33
N PRO A 16 -1.57 27.24 -15.14
CA PRO A 16 -0.92 27.65 -13.91
C PRO A 16 -1.86 27.46 -12.71
N LEU A 17 -1.33 26.88 -11.64
CA LEU A 17 -2.05 26.64 -10.40
C LEU A 17 -1.85 27.79 -9.43
N MET A 18 -2.92 28.20 -8.74
CA MET A 18 -2.79 29.03 -7.54
C MET A 18 -2.16 28.23 -6.40
N GLN A 19 -1.47 28.92 -5.50
CA GLN A 19 -0.84 28.30 -4.32
C GLN A 19 -1.82 27.42 -3.52
N SER A 20 -3.04 27.90 -3.29
CA SER A 20 -4.08 27.16 -2.56
C SER A 20 -4.54 25.89 -3.29
N GLN A 21 -4.52 25.89 -4.63
CA GLN A 21 -4.84 24.71 -5.43
C GLN A 21 -3.70 23.69 -5.32
N LEU A 22 -2.45 24.15 -5.43
CA LEU A 22 -1.26 23.31 -5.31
C LEU A 22 -1.22 22.59 -3.96
N GLU A 23 -1.45 23.32 -2.86
CA GLU A 23 -1.46 22.74 -1.51
C GLU A 23 -2.54 21.68 -1.34
N ARG A 24 -3.75 21.93 -1.86
CA ARG A 24 -4.84 20.96 -1.80
C ARG A 24 -4.52 19.70 -2.60
N LEU A 25 -3.96 19.84 -3.80
CA LEU A 25 -3.58 18.72 -4.66
C LEU A 25 -2.44 17.91 -4.01
N TRP A 26 -1.45 18.59 -3.42
CA TRP A 26 -0.37 17.97 -2.67
C TRP A 26 -0.87 17.14 -1.49
N ILE A 27 -1.79 17.68 -0.68
CA ILE A 27 -2.40 16.93 0.44
C ILE A 27 -3.13 15.68 -0.09
N THR A 28 -3.91 15.84 -1.15
CA THR A 28 -4.67 14.73 -1.76
C THR A 28 -3.74 13.61 -2.24
N ASP A 29 -2.66 13.95 -2.94
CA ASP A 29 -1.70 12.96 -3.43
C ASP A 29 -0.96 12.27 -2.27
N ARG A 30 -0.60 13.02 -1.22
CA ARG A 30 0.00 12.46 -0.01
C ARG A 30 -0.92 11.45 0.66
N GLU A 31 -2.21 11.76 0.78
CA GLU A 31 -3.20 10.83 1.34
C GLU A 31 -3.36 9.56 0.50
N ARG A 32 -3.37 9.69 -0.84
CA ARG A 32 -3.40 8.54 -1.76
C ARG A 32 -2.18 7.64 -1.61
N LEU A 33 -1.00 8.22 -1.50
CA LEU A 33 0.25 7.46 -1.27
C LEU A 33 0.22 6.71 0.05
N LEU A 34 -0.12 7.40 1.14
CA LEU A 34 -0.13 6.80 2.49
C LEU A 34 -1.19 5.70 2.62
N SER A 35 -2.39 5.93 2.09
CA SER A 35 -3.45 4.92 2.09
C SER A 35 -3.05 3.69 1.26
N CYS A 36 -2.41 3.88 0.10
CA CYS A 36 -1.95 2.75 -0.69
C CYS A 36 -0.85 1.95 0.03
N ALA A 37 0.14 2.63 0.60
CA ALA A 37 1.22 1.99 1.36
C ALA A 37 0.67 1.14 2.51
N ARG A 38 -0.28 1.66 3.28
CA ARG A 38 -0.93 0.92 4.38
C ARG A 38 -1.61 -0.37 3.90
N ARG A 39 -2.31 -0.34 2.76
CA ARG A 39 -2.94 -1.55 2.20
C ARG A 39 -1.93 -2.61 1.78
N HIS A 40 -0.84 -2.21 1.13
CA HIS A 40 0.18 -3.16 0.69
C HIS A 40 0.99 -3.71 1.86
N LEU A 41 1.25 -2.90 2.90
CA LEU A 41 1.84 -3.40 4.14
C LEU A 41 0.91 -4.42 4.81
N ALA A 42 -0.39 -4.14 4.92
CA ALA A 42 -1.34 -5.11 5.46
C ALA A 42 -1.38 -6.44 4.66
N LEU A 43 -1.16 -6.40 3.34
CA LEU A 43 -1.03 -7.61 2.53
C LEU A 43 0.24 -8.39 2.86
N ILE A 44 1.36 -7.69 3.03
CA ILE A 44 2.65 -8.28 3.40
C ILE A 44 2.54 -8.91 4.80
N ASP A 45 1.99 -8.18 5.77
CA ASP A 45 1.80 -8.64 7.14
C ASP A 45 0.93 -9.90 7.19
N PHE A 46 -0.15 -9.94 6.41
CA PHE A 46 -1.00 -11.12 6.28
C PHE A 46 -0.21 -12.35 5.79
N TYR A 47 0.62 -12.20 4.74
CA TYR A 47 1.42 -13.31 4.24
C TYR A 47 2.53 -13.71 5.20
N ALA A 48 3.16 -12.76 5.88
CA ALA A 48 4.18 -13.04 6.88
C ALA A 48 3.61 -13.84 8.06
N ASP A 49 2.45 -13.46 8.58
CA ASP A 49 1.75 -14.17 9.67
C ASP A 49 1.34 -15.59 9.24
N ARG A 50 0.75 -15.71 8.04
CA ARG A 50 0.42 -17.03 7.47
C ARG A 50 1.66 -17.92 7.37
N ASP A 51 2.74 -17.40 6.80
CA ASP A 51 3.96 -18.17 6.52
C ASP A 51 4.71 -18.54 7.80
N ALA A 52 4.68 -17.70 8.84
CA ALA A 52 5.20 -18.05 10.16
C ALA A 52 4.46 -19.26 10.78
N GLY A 53 3.15 -19.38 10.55
CA GLY A 53 2.37 -20.55 10.94
C GLY A 53 2.60 -21.80 10.08
N LEU A 54 3.23 -21.63 8.91
CA LEU A 54 3.63 -22.71 7.99
C LEU A 54 5.03 -23.24 8.28
N GLU A 55 5.71 -22.79 9.34
CA GLU A 55 6.86 -23.50 9.90
C GLU A 55 6.41 -24.83 10.49
N VAL A 56 6.32 -25.79 9.59
CA VAL A 56 5.93 -27.17 9.80
C VAL A 56 6.96 -27.89 10.66
N ASN A 57 6.45 -28.48 11.74
CA ASN A 57 6.64 -29.86 12.16
C ASN A 57 7.40 -30.75 11.15
N SER A 58 8.72 -30.61 11.06
CA SER A 58 9.62 -31.58 10.43
C SER A 58 9.74 -32.88 11.25
N THR A 59 8.87 -33.09 12.25
CA THR A 59 8.68 -34.35 12.94
C THR A 59 7.68 -35.27 12.22
N GLY A 60 7.70 -35.27 10.89
CA GLY A 60 7.46 -36.51 10.15
C GLY A 60 8.65 -37.45 10.41
N LYS A 61 8.52 -38.29 11.46
CA LYS A 61 9.45 -39.38 11.88
C LYS A 61 10.62 -39.67 10.91
N ALA A 62 11.84 -39.45 11.39
CA ALA A 62 13.02 -40.19 10.93
C ALA A 62 13.58 -41.00 12.11
N LYS A 63 13.40 -42.33 11.99
CA LYS A 63 14.03 -43.47 12.70
C LYS A 63 14.56 -43.27 14.12
#